data_AF-A0A9W9Y426-F1
#
_entry.id   AF-A0A9W9Y426-F1
#
_cell.length_a   1.000
_cell.length_b   1.000
_cell.length_c   1.000
_cell.angle_alpha   90.00
_cell.angle_beta   90.00
_cell.angle_gamma   90.00
#
_symmetry.space_group_name_H-M   'P 1'
#
loop_
_entity.id
_entity.type
_entity.pdbx_description
1 polymer ?
#
loop_
_entity_poly.entity_id
_entity_poly.type
_entity_poly.pdbx_seq_one_letter_code
_entity_poly.pdbx_strand_id
1 'polypeptide(L)'
;MRRAATLLQLPLFLAAQALGKVDINDKPDDNYRPQNVTGLDYFYYPWIGSYYNSSAIFTISDIKPRHDRSDSELELCGQLQNITYTWSHPAILAITETRSEDEQPKNTNPIDVSLFTSYSNFTKYFSDYMDSGNMPEWDMPFVFESIEISRYSYPASTDAEPYFNLTVAEDTGNGLPFRVTGSSELADNPLENLQMNMSTCSRSEGWWGVGPISLANGLDDIDSVTNPTLQLTFDDTSASFSIQSWIVANTLGEEDEETETPSISGRLTIEFLGRIDAARSDVLNEGTPVTWTPSMGFGNNSLSLDYGSGALATAGVNIRQIWITLGAVLAYIFI
;
A
#
# COMPACT_ATOMS: atom_id res chain seq x y z
N MET A 1 8.94 -52.78 29.66
CA MET A 1 8.27 -51.49 29.95
C MET A 1 9.04 -50.36 29.26
N ARG A 2 8.33 -49.63 28.39
CA ARG A 2 8.50 -48.22 27.97
C ARG A 2 9.92 -47.70 27.66
N ARG A 3 10.19 -47.53 26.36
CA ARG A 3 10.74 -46.30 25.73
C ARG A 3 10.89 -46.55 24.21
N ALA A 4 9.79 -46.42 23.49
CA ALA A 4 9.77 -46.42 22.02
C ALA A 4 8.61 -45.52 21.58
N ALA A 5 8.74 -44.22 21.80
CA ALA A 5 7.75 -43.22 21.38
C ALA A 5 8.40 -41.83 21.44
N THR A 6 9.39 -41.54 20.59
CA THR A 6 9.93 -40.16 20.49
C THR A 6 10.69 -39.84 19.19
N LEU A 7 10.58 -40.68 18.14
CA LEU A 7 11.24 -40.41 16.84
C LEU A 7 10.29 -40.40 15.64
N LEU A 8 8.99 -40.61 15.85
CA LEU A 8 7.97 -40.60 14.80
C LEU A 8 7.19 -39.29 14.70
N GLN A 9 7.46 -38.30 15.57
CA GLN A 9 6.78 -37.01 15.54
C GLN A 9 7.49 -35.97 14.65
N LEU A 10 8.81 -36.08 14.44
CA LEU A 10 9.55 -35.16 13.57
C LEU A 10 9.14 -35.23 12.07
N PRO A 11 8.91 -36.41 11.46
CA PRO A 11 8.50 -36.45 10.06
C PRO A 11 7.04 -36.04 9.86
N LEU A 12 6.19 -36.08 10.89
CA LEU A 12 4.81 -35.58 10.84
C LEU A 12 4.74 -34.04 10.89
N PHE A 13 5.68 -33.37 11.56
CA PHE A 13 5.80 -31.91 11.54
C PHE A 13 6.45 -31.39 10.24
N LEU A 14 7.35 -32.17 9.62
CA LEU A 14 7.93 -31.84 8.31
C LEU A 14 7.04 -32.22 7.12
N ALA A 15 6.05 -33.09 7.31
CA ALA A 15 5.07 -33.49 6.31
C ALA A 15 3.75 -32.71 6.39
N ALA A 16 3.64 -31.73 7.30
CA ALA A 16 2.66 -30.66 7.15
C ALA A 16 3.13 -29.69 6.05
N GLN A 17 3.40 -30.21 4.84
CA GLN A 17 3.22 -29.38 3.66
C GLN A 17 1.73 -29.08 3.65
N ALA A 18 1.37 -27.86 3.99
CA ALA A 18 0.01 -27.35 3.90
C ALA A 18 -0.46 -27.63 2.47
N LEU A 19 -1.26 -28.69 2.32
CA LEU A 19 -1.96 -28.99 1.08
C LEU A 19 -3.01 -27.90 0.94
N GLY A 20 -2.72 -26.95 0.06
CA GLY A 20 -3.64 -25.88 -0.30
C GLY A 20 -4.94 -26.50 -0.73
N LYS A 21 -6.01 -26.11 -0.04
CA LYS A 21 -7.33 -26.46 -0.51
C LYS A 21 -7.52 -25.70 -1.83
N VAL A 22 -7.79 -26.43 -2.92
CA VAL A 22 -8.22 -25.82 -4.18
C VAL A 22 -9.40 -24.91 -3.86
N ASP A 23 -9.27 -23.62 -4.17
CA ASP A 23 -10.36 -22.69 -3.99
C ASP A 23 -11.39 -22.94 -5.10
N ILE A 24 -12.62 -23.24 -4.69
CA ILE A 24 -13.73 -23.56 -5.60
C ILE A 24 -14.30 -22.29 -6.22
N ASN A 25 -13.98 -21.12 -5.65
CA ASN A 25 -14.44 -19.82 -6.12
C ASN A 25 -13.39 -19.09 -6.97
N ASP A 26 -12.25 -19.73 -7.27
CA ASP A 26 -11.21 -19.16 -8.12
C ASP A 26 -11.77 -18.90 -9.52
N LYS A 27 -11.64 -17.65 -9.98
CA LYS A 27 -12.01 -17.21 -11.32
C LYS A 27 -10.70 -16.92 -12.08
N PRO A 28 -10.29 -17.79 -13.01
CA PRO A 28 -9.00 -17.66 -13.69
C PRO A 28 -8.81 -16.36 -14.49
N ASP A 29 -9.90 -15.68 -14.83
CA ASP A 29 -9.92 -14.43 -15.61
C ASP A 29 -10.08 -13.17 -14.73
N ASP A 30 -10.03 -13.32 -13.40
CA ASP A 30 -10.10 -12.23 -12.43
C ASP A 30 -8.70 -11.97 -11.83
N ASN A 31 -8.46 -10.77 -11.30
CA ASN A 31 -7.15 -10.38 -10.75
C ASN A 31 -6.96 -10.82 -9.28
N TYR A 32 -7.92 -11.55 -8.71
CA TYR A 32 -7.83 -12.03 -7.33
C TYR A 32 -6.98 -13.30 -7.22
N ARG A 33 -6.30 -13.42 -6.08
CA ARG A 33 -5.70 -14.70 -5.69
C ARG A 33 -6.76 -15.64 -5.07
N PRO A 34 -6.46 -16.92 -4.88
CA PRO A 34 -7.32 -17.83 -4.13
C PRO A 34 -7.35 -17.50 -2.63
N GLN A 35 -8.51 -17.64 -1.98
CA GLN A 35 -8.68 -17.44 -0.52
C GLN A 35 -8.27 -18.67 0.30
N ASN A 36 -7.14 -19.29 -0.03
CA ASN A 36 -6.68 -20.54 0.59
C ASN A 36 -5.34 -20.43 1.33
N VAL A 37 -4.69 -19.26 1.29
CA VAL A 37 -3.45 -18.95 2.03
C VAL A 37 -3.78 -18.63 3.47
N THR A 38 -3.28 -19.45 4.39
CA THR A 38 -3.49 -19.26 5.82
C THR A 38 -2.56 -18.16 6.37
N GLY A 39 -3.11 -17.26 7.18
CA GLY A 39 -2.35 -16.15 7.80
C GLY A 39 -2.11 -14.95 6.87
N LEU A 40 -2.66 -14.98 5.65
CA LEU A 40 -2.67 -13.82 4.76
C LEU A 40 -3.83 -12.89 5.11
N ASP A 41 -3.55 -11.60 5.20
CA ASP A 41 -4.58 -10.58 5.32
C ASP A 41 -5.08 -10.18 3.92
N TYR A 42 -6.22 -10.74 3.52
CA TYR A 42 -6.84 -10.47 2.23
C TYR A 42 -7.45 -9.06 2.13
N PHE A 43 -7.37 -8.23 3.16
CA PHE A 43 -7.66 -6.81 2.99
C PHE A 43 -6.53 -6.10 2.21
N TYR A 44 -5.27 -6.41 2.55
CA TYR A 44 -4.09 -5.78 1.92
C TYR A 44 -3.55 -6.57 0.74
N TYR A 45 -3.67 -7.90 0.78
CA TYR A 45 -3.05 -8.81 -0.19
C TYR A 45 -4.04 -9.68 -1.00
N PRO A 46 -5.19 -9.19 -1.49
CA PRO A 46 -6.14 -10.03 -2.23
C PRO A 46 -5.85 -10.19 -3.73
N TRP A 47 -4.97 -9.37 -4.33
CA TRP A 47 -4.79 -9.33 -5.78
C TRP A 47 -3.50 -10.00 -6.24
N ILE A 48 -3.43 -10.36 -7.51
CA ILE A 48 -2.20 -10.80 -8.17
C ILE A 48 -1.32 -9.56 -8.37
N GLY A 49 -0.09 -9.59 -7.86
CA GLY A 49 0.79 -8.42 -7.95
C GLY A 49 2.01 -8.43 -7.04
N SER A 50 2.73 -7.32 -7.03
CA SER A 50 3.88 -7.08 -6.17
C SER A 50 3.56 -6.11 -5.03
N TYR A 51 4.00 -6.46 -3.83
CA TYR A 51 3.78 -5.70 -2.61
C TYR A 51 5.11 -5.27 -2.03
N TYR A 52 5.20 -4.03 -1.55
CA TYR A 52 6.42 -3.46 -1.01
C TYR A 52 6.17 -2.89 0.37
N ASN A 53 7.08 -3.16 1.30
CA ASN A 53 6.99 -2.68 2.68
C ASN A 53 8.03 -1.58 2.92
N SER A 54 7.62 -0.49 3.55
CA SER A 54 8.49 0.56 4.10
C SER A 54 7.68 1.53 4.95
N SER A 55 8.03 2.81 4.93
CA SER A 55 7.22 3.90 5.47
C SER A 55 6.92 4.90 4.37
N ALA A 56 5.70 5.42 4.37
CA ALA A 56 5.31 6.58 3.60
C ALA A 56 5.72 7.83 4.38
N ILE A 57 6.45 8.74 3.74
CA ILE A 57 6.91 10.01 4.28
C ILE A 57 6.03 11.10 3.67
N PHE A 58 5.41 11.90 4.51
CA PHE A 58 4.57 13.00 4.10
C PHE A 58 5.30 14.30 4.43
N THR A 59 5.28 15.24 3.50
CA THR A 59 5.91 16.55 3.65
C THR A 59 4.96 17.65 3.22
N ILE A 60 4.69 18.61 4.11
CA ILE A 60 4.01 19.85 3.79
C ILE A 60 5.04 20.97 3.75
N SER A 61 5.10 21.67 2.62
CA SER A 61 6.06 22.74 2.34
C SER A 61 5.37 23.92 1.64
N ASP A 62 6.12 24.99 1.40
CA ASP A 62 5.65 26.20 0.73
C ASP A 62 4.39 26.80 1.36
N ILE A 63 4.35 26.82 2.70
CA ILE A 63 3.19 27.23 3.49
C ILE A 63 2.89 28.72 3.29
N LYS A 64 1.63 29.01 2.99
CA LYS A 64 1.10 30.36 2.81
C LYS A 64 -0.18 30.54 3.62
N PRO A 65 -0.48 31.76 4.08
CA PRO A 65 -1.77 32.03 4.69
C PRO A 65 -2.86 31.88 3.63
N ARG A 66 -3.98 31.24 3.99
CA ARG A 66 -5.14 31.04 3.11
C ARG A 66 -6.25 32.03 3.47
N HIS A 67 -6.94 32.54 2.47
CA HIS A 67 -7.87 33.65 2.59
C HIS A 67 -9.32 33.19 2.46
N ASP A 68 -10.16 33.46 3.46
CA ASP A 68 -11.62 33.19 3.37
C ASP A 68 -12.46 34.49 3.34
N ARG A 69 -11.84 35.66 3.62
CA ARG A 69 -12.52 36.97 3.66
C ARG A 69 -11.61 38.10 3.22
N SER A 70 -12.13 38.91 2.28
CA SER A 70 -11.55 40.02 1.49
C SER A 70 -10.73 41.12 2.19
N ASP A 71 -10.20 40.93 3.39
CA ASP A 71 -9.33 41.90 4.06
C ASP A 71 -7.85 41.54 3.88
N SER A 72 -7.12 42.48 3.30
CA SER A 72 -5.69 42.43 3.04
C SER A 72 -4.87 42.40 4.34
N GLU A 73 -3.81 41.58 4.35
CA GLU A 73 -2.72 41.51 5.37
C GLU A 73 -2.84 40.43 6.47
N LEU A 74 -3.34 39.23 6.15
CA LEU A 74 -3.07 38.05 7.00
C LEU A 74 -1.63 37.57 6.79
N GLU A 75 -0.80 37.73 7.82
CA GLU A 75 0.55 37.16 7.87
C GLU A 75 0.55 35.85 8.66
N LEU A 76 1.38 34.89 8.24
CA LEU A 76 1.68 33.74 9.09
C LEU A 76 2.34 34.23 10.37
N CYS A 77 1.94 33.71 11.53
CA CYS A 77 2.69 33.93 12.76
C CYS A 77 4.07 33.27 12.70
N GLY A 78 5.00 33.72 13.54
CA GLY A 78 6.39 33.23 13.51
C GLY A 78 6.54 31.71 13.69
N GLN A 79 5.56 31.04 14.32
CA GLN A 79 5.54 29.59 14.49
C GLN A 79 5.10 28.80 13.24
N LEU A 80 4.69 29.48 12.16
CA LEU A 80 4.30 28.88 10.88
C LEU A 80 5.16 29.37 9.70
N GLN A 81 5.91 30.47 9.89
CA GLN A 81 6.75 31.06 8.84
C GLN A 81 7.96 30.17 8.51
N ASN A 82 8.16 29.88 7.22
CA ASN A 82 9.32 29.14 6.70
C ASN A 82 9.52 27.74 7.33
N ILE A 83 8.42 27.09 7.72
CA ILE A 83 8.45 25.73 8.27
C ILE A 83 8.09 24.73 7.19
N THR A 84 8.72 23.56 7.28
CA THR A 84 8.34 22.34 6.56
C THR A 84 7.99 21.29 7.59
N TYR A 85 6.81 20.69 7.47
CA TYR A 85 6.38 19.60 8.33
C TYR A 85 6.61 18.28 7.63
N THR A 86 7.26 17.35 8.33
CA THR A 86 7.51 16.00 7.82
C THR A 86 7.14 14.97 8.87
N TRP A 87 6.37 13.96 8.47
CA TRP A 87 6.04 12.82 9.32
C TRP A 87 6.00 11.54 8.48
N SER A 88 5.92 10.39 9.14
CA SER A 88 5.93 9.11 8.44
C SER A 88 5.04 8.07 9.10
N HIS A 89 4.45 7.21 8.28
CA HIS A 89 3.69 6.04 8.73
C HIS A 89 4.24 4.77 8.07
N PRO A 90 4.30 3.63 8.79
CA PRO A 90 4.42 2.32 8.17
C PRO A 90 3.45 2.19 7.00
N ALA A 91 3.91 1.65 5.87
CA ALA A 91 3.13 1.57 4.66
C ALA A 91 3.41 0.32 3.83
N ILE A 92 2.36 -0.12 3.14
CA ILE A 92 2.37 -1.17 2.12
C ILE A 92 1.98 -0.52 0.80
N LEU A 93 2.86 -0.61 -0.20
CA LEU A 93 2.54 -0.26 -1.58
C LEU A 93 2.17 -1.54 -2.33
N ALA A 94 0.96 -1.60 -2.87
CA ALA A 94 0.48 -2.65 -3.75
C ALA A 94 0.52 -2.16 -5.20
N ILE A 95 1.11 -2.97 -6.08
CA ILE A 95 1.11 -2.75 -7.54
C ILE A 95 0.62 -4.05 -8.16
N THR A 96 -0.56 -4.00 -8.77
CA THR A 96 -1.33 -5.21 -9.10
C THR A 96 -1.83 -5.22 -10.52
N GLU A 97 -2.21 -6.40 -10.99
CA GLU A 97 -2.96 -6.55 -12.23
C GLU A 97 -4.28 -5.79 -12.16
N THR A 98 -4.68 -5.17 -13.26
CA THR A 98 -6.00 -4.56 -13.38
C THR A 98 -7.06 -5.63 -13.53
N ARG A 99 -8.27 -5.37 -13.04
CA ARG A 99 -9.41 -6.25 -13.32
C ARG A 99 -9.71 -6.32 -14.81
N SER A 100 -10.36 -7.41 -15.21
CA SER A 100 -10.76 -7.62 -16.60
C SER A 100 -11.74 -6.54 -17.07
N GLU A 101 -11.70 -6.24 -18.37
CA GLU A 101 -12.60 -5.25 -19.01
C GLU A 101 -14.08 -5.61 -18.82
N ASP A 102 -14.41 -6.91 -18.71
CA ASP A 102 -15.78 -7.36 -18.46
C ASP A 102 -16.28 -7.01 -17.04
N GLU A 103 -15.38 -6.91 -16.06
CA GLU A 103 -15.73 -6.60 -14.67
C GLU A 103 -15.57 -5.11 -14.34
N GLN A 104 -14.63 -4.40 -14.99
CA GLN A 104 -14.40 -2.97 -14.78
C GLN A 104 -14.09 -2.25 -16.10
N PRO A 105 -15.08 -2.11 -17.01
CA PRO A 105 -14.87 -1.64 -18.39
C PRO A 105 -14.34 -0.21 -18.50
N LYS A 106 -14.43 0.60 -17.44
CA LYS A 106 -13.93 1.97 -17.41
C LYS A 106 -12.51 2.09 -16.88
N ASN A 107 -11.92 1.02 -16.33
CA ASN A 107 -10.53 1.06 -15.92
C ASN A 107 -9.63 1.05 -17.16
N THR A 108 -8.92 2.16 -17.39
CA THR A 108 -8.00 2.32 -18.52
C THR A 108 -6.54 2.21 -18.11
N ASN A 109 -6.27 1.97 -16.82
CA ASN A 109 -4.91 1.88 -16.32
C ASN A 109 -4.26 0.55 -16.76
N PRO A 110 -2.94 0.54 -17.02
CA PRO A 110 -2.21 -0.69 -17.33
C PRO A 110 -1.90 -1.54 -16.09
N ILE A 111 -1.99 -0.94 -14.88
CA ILE A 111 -1.79 -1.55 -13.57
C ILE A 111 -2.65 -0.79 -12.55
N ASP A 112 -3.00 -1.43 -11.44
CA ASP A 112 -3.62 -0.75 -10.30
C ASP A 112 -2.56 -0.49 -9.21
N VAL A 113 -2.66 0.66 -8.53
CA VAL A 113 -1.71 1.10 -7.51
C VAL A 113 -2.46 1.54 -6.26
N SER A 114 -2.09 0.97 -5.12
CA SER A 114 -2.63 1.37 -3.82
C SER A 114 -1.52 1.53 -2.78
N LEU A 115 -1.59 2.58 -1.97
CA LEU A 115 -0.72 2.79 -0.81
C LEU A 115 -1.57 2.77 0.45
N PHE A 116 -1.35 1.78 1.29
CA PHE A 116 -1.99 1.67 2.60
C PHE A 116 -1.00 2.10 3.67
N THR A 117 -1.42 2.98 4.58
CA THR A 117 -0.61 3.38 5.75
C THR A 117 -1.18 2.79 7.03
N SER A 118 -0.41 2.73 8.11
CA SER A 118 -0.90 2.23 9.41
C SER A 118 -0.27 2.96 10.59
N TYR A 119 -1.08 3.28 11.61
CA TYR A 119 -0.58 3.74 12.92
C TYR A 119 0.09 2.61 13.71
N SER A 120 -0.32 1.35 13.50
CA SER A 120 0.07 0.20 14.31
C SER A 120 1.04 -0.78 13.61
N ASN A 121 1.66 -0.34 12.52
CA ASN A 121 2.56 -1.17 11.71
C ASN A 121 1.91 -2.48 11.25
N PHE A 122 0.61 -2.44 10.96
CA PHE A 122 -0.21 -3.58 10.54
C PHE A 122 -0.28 -4.74 11.55
N THR A 123 0.34 -4.62 12.73
CA THR A 123 0.48 -5.75 13.67
C THR A 123 -0.76 -6.03 14.53
N LYS A 124 -1.67 -5.05 14.63
CA LYS A 124 -2.68 -5.04 15.69
C LYS A 124 -3.89 -5.93 15.40
N TYR A 125 -4.03 -6.48 14.20
CA TYR A 125 -5.29 -7.12 13.77
C TYR A 125 -5.14 -8.54 13.19
N PHE A 126 -3.95 -9.14 13.27
CA PHE A 126 -3.70 -10.51 12.79
C PHE A 126 -4.25 -11.63 13.70
N SER A 127 -4.77 -11.33 14.91
CA SER A 127 -5.03 -12.37 15.90
C SER A 127 -6.48 -12.84 16.02
N ASP A 128 -7.51 -12.08 15.64
CA ASP A 128 -8.88 -12.50 15.89
C ASP A 128 -9.86 -11.94 14.87
N TYR A 129 -10.50 -12.86 14.15
CA TYR A 129 -11.86 -12.90 13.58
C TYR A 129 -12.78 -11.67 13.82
N MET A 130 -12.31 -10.47 13.48
CA MET A 130 -13.11 -9.26 13.50
C MET A 130 -13.52 -8.93 12.07
N ASP A 131 -14.81 -8.67 11.93
CA ASP A 131 -15.49 -8.24 10.72
C ASP A 131 -14.68 -7.12 10.04
N SER A 132 -13.94 -7.47 8.98
CA SER A 132 -12.94 -6.62 8.31
C SER A 132 -13.55 -5.41 7.58
N GLY A 133 -14.84 -5.19 7.75
CA GLY A 133 -15.63 -4.21 7.05
C GLY A 133 -15.47 -2.76 7.49
N ASN A 134 -15.25 -2.53 8.79
CA ASN A 134 -15.22 -1.18 9.37
C ASN A 134 -13.94 -0.88 10.17
N MET A 135 -13.04 -1.86 10.29
CA MET A 135 -11.81 -1.75 11.09
C MET A 135 -10.63 -1.02 10.44
N PRO A 136 -10.44 -1.09 9.12
CA PRO A 136 -9.28 -0.45 8.47
C PRO A 136 -9.28 1.08 8.61
N GLU A 137 -10.44 1.74 8.53
CA GLU A 137 -10.55 3.22 8.51
C GLU A 137 -9.93 3.90 9.76
N TRP A 138 -9.92 3.23 10.91
CA TRP A 138 -9.41 3.82 12.16
C TRP A 138 -7.89 3.68 12.34
N ASP A 139 -7.27 2.70 11.69
CA ASP A 139 -5.83 2.45 11.82
C ASP A 139 -5.02 2.96 10.63
N MET A 140 -5.69 3.29 9.52
CA MET A 140 -5.06 3.79 8.29
C MET A 140 -5.16 5.31 8.22
N PRO A 141 -4.12 6.07 8.61
CA PRO A 141 -4.15 7.53 8.56
C PRO A 141 -4.40 8.10 7.17
N PHE A 142 -4.09 7.32 6.13
CA PHE A 142 -4.19 7.70 4.75
C PHE A 142 -4.23 6.45 3.86
N VAL A 143 -5.15 6.44 2.89
CA VAL A 143 -5.15 5.47 1.80
C VAL A 143 -5.07 6.21 0.47
N PHE A 144 -4.24 5.69 -0.42
CA PHE A 144 -4.27 6.06 -1.83
C PHE A 144 -4.68 4.85 -2.65
N GLU A 145 -5.56 5.07 -3.62
CA GLU A 145 -5.94 4.10 -4.64
C GLU A 145 -5.99 4.81 -6.00
N SER A 146 -5.46 4.19 -7.06
CA SER A 146 -5.53 4.74 -8.42
C SER A 146 -6.92 4.63 -9.04
N ILE A 147 -7.75 3.73 -8.50
CA ILE A 147 -9.15 3.48 -8.84
C ILE A 147 -9.79 2.80 -7.62
N GLU A 148 -11.11 2.86 -7.48
CA GLU A 148 -11.83 2.09 -6.45
C GLU A 148 -11.44 0.61 -6.53
N ILE A 149 -10.72 0.11 -5.52
CA ILE A 149 -10.26 -1.27 -5.53
C ILE A 149 -11.32 -2.21 -4.96
N SER A 150 -11.59 -3.25 -5.72
CA SER A 150 -12.54 -4.28 -5.31
C SER A 150 -11.88 -5.18 -4.27
N ARG A 151 -12.58 -5.43 -3.16
CA ARG A 151 -12.20 -6.43 -2.15
C ARG A 151 -13.26 -7.53 -2.12
N TYR A 152 -12.94 -8.72 -1.63
CA TYR A 152 -13.91 -9.84 -1.64
C TYR A 152 -15.24 -9.55 -0.95
N SER A 153 -15.20 -8.83 0.17
CA SER A 153 -16.40 -8.43 0.91
C SER A 153 -17.01 -7.12 0.40
N TYR A 154 -16.30 -6.38 -0.44
CA TYR A 154 -16.64 -5.04 -0.93
C TYR A 154 -16.32 -4.95 -2.42
N PRO A 155 -17.22 -5.43 -3.29
CA PRO A 155 -17.00 -5.33 -4.72
C PRO A 155 -16.92 -3.85 -5.12
N ALA A 156 -15.92 -3.48 -5.92
CA ALA A 156 -15.88 -2.15 -6.52
C ALA A 156 -17.05 -1.97 -7.49
N SER A 157 -17.43 -0.71 -7.73
CA SER A 157 -18.41 -0.40 -8.75
C SER A 157 -17.90 -0.80 -10.14
N THR A 158 -18.75 -1.48 -10.92
CA THR A 158 -18.48 -1.75 -12.33
C THR A 158 -18.36 -0.48 -13.16
N ASP A 159 -18.95 0.62 -12.67
CA ASP A 159 -18.92 1.94 -13.30
C ASP A 159 -17.83 2.86 -12.73
N ALA A 160 -16.96 2.35 -11.85
CA ALA A 160 -15.87 3.11 -11.26
C ALA A 160 -14.90 3.60 -12.34
N GLU A 161 -14.60 4.90 -12.31
CA GLU A 161 -13.60 5.53 -13.16
C GLU A 161 -12.29 5.65 -12.37
N PRO A 162 -11.12 5.57 -13.04
CA PRO A 162 -9.85 5.79 -12.38
C PRO A 162 -9.79 7.15 -11.67
N TYR A 163 -9.34 7.15 -10.42
CA TYR A 163 -8.98 8.37 -9.71
C TYR A 163 -7.75 9.04 -10.33
N PHE A 164 -6.83 8.21 -10.83
CA PHE A 164 -5.63 8.62 -11.56
C PHE A 164 -5.52 7.85 -12.87
N ASN A 165 -5.27 8.59 -13.95
CA ASN A 165 -4.90 8.01 -15.24
C ASN A 165 -3.41 7.68 -15.20
N LEU A 166 -3.09 6.39 -15.29
CA LEU A 166 -1.72 5.88 -15.20
C LEU A 166 -1.18 5.51 -16.58
N THR A 167 0.10 5.75 -16.81
CA THR A 167 0.79 5.36 -18.03
C THR A 167 2.15 4.75 -17.68
N VAL A 168 2.43 3.58 -18.26
CA VAL A 168 3.74 2.92 -18.17
C VAL A 168 4.60 3.42 -19.33
N ALA A 169 5.83 3.87 -19.05
CA ALA A 169 6.72 4.41 -20.06
C ALA A 169 7.17 3.34 -21.08
N GLU A 170 7.03 3.64 -22.36
CA GLU A 170 7.36 2.72 -23.48
C GLU A 170 8.86 2.38 -23.55
N ASP A 171 9.72 3.25 -23.01
CA ASP A 171 11.19 3.14 -23.05
C ASP A 171 11.76 2.18 -22.00
N THR A 172 10.92 1.61 -21.14
CA THR A 172 11.31 0.52 -20.23
C THR A 172 11.64 -0.78 -20.96
N GLY A 173 11.50 -0.82 -22.29
CA GLY A 173 12.39 -1.59 -23.17
C GLY A 173 12.66 -3.02 -22.71
N ASN A 174 11.60 -3.83 -22.59
CA ASN A 174 11.67 -5.25 -22.21
C ASN A 174 12.36 -5.57 -20.87
N GLY A 175 12.57 -4.62 -19.96
CA GLY A 175 13.31 -4.87 -18.72
C GLY A 175 12.89 -4.01 -17.53
N LEU A 176 13.38 -4.39 -16.35
CA LEU A 176 13.15 -3.67 -15.08
C LEU A 176 14.16 -2.52 -14.90
N PRO A 177 13.79 -1.43 -14.17
CA PRO A 177 12.51 -1.18 -13.51
C PRO A 177 11.46 -0.55 -14.44
N PHE A 178 10.19 -0.83 -14.17
CA PHE A 178 9.06 -0.13 -14.81
C PHE A 178 8.96 1.30 -14.28
N ARG A 179 8.59 2.24 -15.15
CA ARG A 179 8.36 3.64 -14.82
C ARG A 179 6.94 4.00 -15.15
N VAL A 180 6.24 4.59 -14.18
CA VAL A 180 4.83 4.92 -14.28
C VAL A 180 4.64 6.36 -13.88
N THR A 181 3.85 7.07 -14.67
CA THR A 181 3.40 8.42 -14.37
C THR A 181 1.89 8.43 -14.31
N GLY A 182 1.31 9.30 -13.50
CA GLY A 182 -0.13 9.52 -13.53
C GLY A 182 -0.54 10.88 -13.06
N SER A 183 -1.78 11.23 -13.36
CA SER A 183 -2.43 12.44 -12.88
C SER A 183 -3.92 12.21 -12.73
N SER A 184 -4.55 12.95 -11.82
CA SER A 184 -6.00 13.00 -11.77
C SER A 184 -6.52 14.07 -12.73
N GLU A 185 -7.57 13.74 -13.47
CA GLU A 185 -8.33 14.68 -14.31
C GLU A 185 -9.72 14.96 -13.74
N LEU A 186 -10.00 14.45 -12.54
CA LEU A 186 -11.29 14.63 -11.89
C LEU A 186 -11.49 16.09 -11.48
N ALA A 187 -12.76 16.50 -11.51
CA ALA A 187 -13.17 17.82 -11.05
C ALA A 187 -12.75 18.04 -9.59
N ASP A 188 -12.99 17.03 -8.75
CA ASP A 188 -12.57 16.97 -7.37
C ASP A 188 -11.25 16.21 -7.21
N ASN A 189 -10.40 16.69 -6.31
CA ASN A 189 -9.15 16.03 -6.00
C ASN A 189 -9.45 14.72 -5.25
N PRO A 190 -9.04 13.56 -5.77
CA PRO A 190 -9.42 12.26 -5.22
C PRO A 190 -8.63 11.84 -3.97
N LEU A 191 -7.63 12.62 -3.56
CA LEU A 191 -6.87 12.29 -2.35
C LEU A 191 -7.75 12.46 -1.10
N GLU A 192 -7.52 11.61 -0.10
CA GLU A 192 -8.25 11.69 1.16
C GLU A 192 -7.80 12.87 2.02
N ASN A 193 -8.70 13.31 2.91
CA ASN A 193 -8.35 14.21 3.99
C ASN A 193 -7.50 13.47 5.02
N LEU A 194 -6.57 14.18 5.62
CA LEU A 194 -5.65 13.67 6.63
C LEU A 194 -5.64 14.59 7.85
N GLN A 195 -5.37 14.02 9.02
CA GLN A 195 -5.30 14.78 10.26
C GLN A 195 -3.92 14.62 10.88
N MET A 196 -3.36 15.70 11.41
CA MET A 196 -2.03 15.66 12.01
C MET A 196 -1.81 16.75 13.05
N ASN A 197 -0.70 16.60 13.76
CA ASN A 197 -0.20 17.64 14.65
C ASN A 197 0.79 18.57 13.92
N MET A 198 0.52 19.87 13.98
CA MET A 198 1.43 20.94 13.52
C MET A 198 1.42 22.07 14.55
N SER A 199 2.41 22.97 14.51
CA SER A 199 2.37 24.15 15.38
C SER A 199 1.18 25.05 15.06
N THR A 200 0.71 25.81 16.04
CA THR A 200 -0.31 26.85 15.87
C THR A 200 0.31 28.21 16.20
N CYS A 201 -0.44 29.30 16.20
CA CYS A 201 0.11 30.60 16.60
C CYS A 201 0.27 30.75 18.12
N SER A 202 -0.48 29.97 18.90
CA SER A 202 -0.51 30.01 20.36
C SER A 202 0.22 28.83 21.02
N ARG A 203 0.43 27.73 20.30
CA ARG A 203 0.95 26.47 20.86
C ARG A 203 2.01 25.86 19.94
N SER A 204 2.97 25.17 20.57
CA SER A 204 3.97 24.38 19.83
C SER A 204 3.35 23.24 19.02
N GLU A 205 2.14 22.81 19.37
CA GLU A 205 1.43 21.71 18.72
C GLU A 205 -0.09 21.92 18.85
N GLY A 206 -0.81 21.65 17.77
CA GLY A 206 -2.27 21.61 17.69
C GLY A 206 -2.73 20.63 16.62
N TRP A 207 -4.00 20.24 16.68
CA TRP A 207 -4.61 19.27 15.77
C TRP A 207 -5.13 19.97 14.51
N TRP A 208 -4.69 19.52 13.35
CA TRP A 208 -5.03 20.08 12.04
C TRP A 208 -5.77 19.07 11.18
N GLY A 209 -6.76 19.56 10.46
CA GLY A 209 -7.36 18.88 9.32
C GLY A 209 -6.69 19.40 8.05
N VAL A 210 -6.26 18.49 7.19
CA VAL A 210 -5.61 18.78 5.92
C VAL A 210 -6.41 18.13 4.81
N GLY A 211 -6.81 18.90 3.83
CA GLY A 211 -7.55 18.42 2.67
C GLY A 211 -6.92 18.88 1.37
N PRO A 212 -7.00 18.08 0.30
CA PRO A 212 -6.50 18.52 -1.00
C PRO A 212 -7.36 19.64 -1.59
N ILE A 213 -6.73 20.50 -2.40
CA ILE A 213 -7.43 21.53 -3.14
C ILE A 213 -8.03 20.91 -4.41
N SER A 214 -9.34 21.11 -4.59
CA SER A 214 -10.09 20.78 -5.82
C SER A 214 -10.08 21.98 -6.77
N LEU A 215 -9.77 21.74 -8.06
CA LEU A 215 -9.79 22.78 -9.09
C LEU A 215 -11.22 23.20 -9.46
N ALA A 216 -12.22 22.35 -9.26
CA ALA A 216 -13.60 22.64 -9.62
C ALA A 216 -14.28 23.66 -8.70
N ASN A 217 -13.78 23.83 -7.48
CA ASN A 217 -14.43 24.67 -6.47
C ASN A 217 -14.18 26.17 -6.63
N GLY A 218 -13.49 26.62 -7.69
CA GLY A 218 -13.24 28.05 -7.94
C GLY A 218 -12.56 28.74 -6.76
N LEU A 219 -11.79 27.97 -5.98
CA LEU A 219 -10.95 28.45 -4.90
C LEU A 219 -9.71 29.07 -5.54
N ASP A 220 -9.95 30.17 -6.26
CA ASP A 220 -9.02 30.97 -7.06
C ASP A 220 -8.01 31.74 -6.19
N ASP A 221 -7.87 31.40 -4.91
CA ASP A 221 -7.05 32.15 -3.94
C ASP A 221 -5.57 31.74 -3.98
N ILE A 222 -5.23 30.65 -4.67
CA ILE A 222 -3.85 30.18 -4.83
C ILE A 222 -3.53 30.07 -6.32
N ASP A 223 -2.82 31.07 -6.83
CA ASP A 223 -2.19 31.00 -8.15
C ASP A 223 -1.31 29.74 -8.23
N SER A 224 -1.39 29.01 -9.34
CA SER A 224 -0.57 27.81 -9.67
C SER A 224 -0.95 26.47 -9.02
N VAL A 225 -2.16 26.32 -8.46
CA VAL A 225 -2.66 24.98 -8.09
C VAL A 225 -2.76 24.10 -9.35
N THR A 226 -2.25 22.88 -9.24
CA THR A 226 -2.32 21.86 -10.28
C THR A 226 -3.00 20.61 -9.74
N ASN A 227 -3.55 19.79 -10.63
CA ASN A 227 -4.02 18.46 -10.27
C ASN A 227 -2.91 17.63 -9.63
N PRO A 228 -3.27 16.67 -8.77
CA PRO A 228 -2.30 15.80 -8.16
C PRO A 228 -1.61 14.95 -9.22
N THR A 229 -0.31 14.74 -9.05
CA THR A 229 0.51 13.94 -9.96
C THR A 229 1.17 12.81 -9.19
N LEU A 230 1.38 11.69 -9.88
CA LEU A 230 1.98 10.47 -9.38
C LEU A 230 3.21 10.12 -10.22
N GLN A 231 4.27 9.72 -9.55
CA GLN A 231 5.45 9.09 -10.15
C GLN A 231 5.75 7.80 -9.41
N LEU A 232 5.95 6.72 -10.16
CA LEU A 232 6.21 5.40 -9.63
C LEU A 232 7.32 4.75 -10.45
N THR A 233 8.24 4.06 -9.77
CA THR A 233 9.25 3.21 -10.39
C THR A 233 9.36 1.93 -9.59
N PHE A 234 9.30 0.76 -10.21
CA PHE A 234 9.32 -0.52 -9.47
C PHE A 234 9.97 -1.65 -10.25
N ASP A 235 10.52 -2.61 -9.51
CA ASP A 235 11.11 -3.85 -10.02
C ASP A 235 10.87 -5.01 -9.04
N ASP A 236 11.46 -6.18 -9.31
CA ASP A 236 11.32 -7.40 -8.51
C ASP A 236 11.99 -7.31 -7.12
N THR A 237 12.56 -6.14 -6.75
CA THR A 237 13.24 -5.94 -5.47
C THR A 237 12.78 -4.69 -4.70
N SER A 238 12.37 -3.63 -5.40
CA SER A 238 12.17 -2.31 -4.83
C SER A 238 11.13 -1.49 -5.58
N ALA A 239 10.55 -0.51 -4.89
CA ALA A 239 9.63 0.45 -5.49
C ALA A 239 9.85 1.84 -4.91
N SER A 240 9.77 2.86 -5.76
CA SER A 240 9.74 4.27 -5.40
C SER A 240 8.40 4.84 -5.86
N PHE A 241 7.69 5.49 -4.96
CA PHE A 241 6.39 6.10 -5.22
C PHE A 241 6.39 7.53 -4.70
N SER A 242 5.83 8.45 -5.47
CA SER A 242 5.69 9.86 -5.09
C SER A 242 4.38 10.42 -5.59
N ILE A 243 3.64 11.10 -4.70
CA ILE A 243 2.50 11.95 -5.04
C ILE A 243 2.84 13.38 -4.71
N GLN A 244 2.47 14.30 -5.59
CA GLN A 244 2.49 15.74 -5.32
C GLN A 244 1.09 16.32 -5.49
N SER A 245 0.65 17.10 -4.51
CA SER A 245 -0.65 17.77 -4.51
C SER A 245 -0.58 19.11 -3.76
N TRP A 246 -1.60 19.93 -3.94
CA TRP A 246 -1.82 21.15 -3.17
C TRP A 246 -2.86 20.90 -2.09
N ILE A 247 -2.66 21.47 -0.91
CA ILE A 247 -3.52 21.28 0.25
C ILE A 247 -3.97 22.59 0.88
N VAL A 248 -5.09 22.51 1.58
CA VAL A 248 -5.52 23.44 2.61
C VAL A 248 -5.42 22.74 3.94
N ALA A 249 -5.06 23.47 4.98
CA ALA A 249 -5.16 23.00 6.35
C ALA A 249 -5.81 24.05 7.25
N ASN A 250 -6.61 23.58 8.20
CA ASN A 250 -7.19 24.38 9.27
C ASN A 250 -7.04 23.66 10.61
N THR A 251 -6.97 24.42 11.69
CA THR A 251 -6.99 23.87 13.04
C THR A 251 -8.38 23.29 13.33
N LEU A 252 -8.42 22.20 14.09
CA LEU A 252 -9.65 21.48 14.45
C LEU A 252 -10.09 21.72 15.90
N GLY A 253 -9.29 22.43 16.69
CA GLY A 253 -9.59 22.80 18.07
C GLY A 253 -10.07 24.24 18.21
N GLU A 254 -10.75 24.55 19.33
CA GLU A 254 -11.04 25.93 19.71
C GLU A 254 -9.73 26.66 20.02
N GLU A 255 -9.51 27.78 19.32
CA GLU A 255 -8.43 28.70 19.59
C GLU A 255 -8.97 29.97 20.23
N ASP A 256 -8.19 30.59 21.11
CA ASP A 256 -8.56 31.86 21.71
C ASP A 256 -8.66 32.93 20.61
N GLU A 257 -9.76 33.71 20.59
CA GLU A 257 -10.08 34.70 19.53
C GLU A 257 -8.96 35.73 19.28
N GLU A 258 -8.06 35.95 20.24
CA GLU A 258 -6.92 36.88 20.12
C GLU A 258 -5.66 36.23 19.50
N THR A 259 -5.65 34.91 19.32
CA THR A 259 -4.52 34.13 18.78
C THR A 259 -4.93 33.16 17.68
N GLU A 260 -5.99 33.51 16.95
CA GLU A 260 -6.53 32.68 15.87
C GLU A 260 -5.44 32.37 14.84
N THR A 261 -5.17 31.08 14.69
CA THR A 261 -4.24 30.54 13.73
C THR A 261 -4.91 30.56 12.37
N PRO A 262 -4.32 31.23 11.38
CA PRO A 262 -4.93 31.31 10.07
C PRO A 262 -4.99 29.92 9.44
N SER A 263 -6.03 29.66 8.65
CA SER A 263 -5.99 28.58 7.67
C SER A 263 -4.78 28.77 6.77
N ILE A 264 -4.16 27.68 6.38
CA ILE A 264 -2.97 27.69 5.53
C ILE A 264 -3.20 26.89 4.26
N SER A 265 -2.38 27.18 3.26
CA SER A 265 -2.22 26.36 2.09
C SER A 265 -0.75 25.99 1.90
N GLY A 266 -0.51 24.92 1.16
CA GLY A 266 0.85 24.47 0.90
C GLY A 266 0.89 23.32 -0.11
N ARG A 267 2.10 22.80 -0.30
CA ARG A 267 2.35 21.65 -1.16
C ARG A 267 2.55 20.41 -0.31
N LEU A 268 1.70 19.41 -0.56
CA LEU A 268 1.83 18.07 -0.01
C LEU A 268 2.66 17.21 -0.97
N THR A 269 3.70 16.57 -0.42
CA THR A 269 4.43 15.50 -1.10
C THR A 269 4.34 14.25 -0.25
N ILE A 270 3.96 13.13 -0.86
CA ILE A 270 3.92 11.80 -0.23
C ILE A 270 4.96 10.96 -0.95
N GLU A 271 5.94 10.43 -0.23
CA GLU A 271 7.02 9.62 -0.79
C GLU A 271 7.08 8.26 -0.12
N PHE A 272 7.42 7.24 -0.89
CA PHE A 272 7.61 5.89 -0.38
C PHE A 272 8.76 5.23 -1.12
N LEU A 273 9.69 4.64 -0.38
CA LEU A 273 10.79 3.84 -0.92
C LEU A 273 10.77 2.45 -0.27
N GLY A 274 10.19 1.50 -0.99
CA GLY A 274 9.87 0.15 -0.56
C GLY A 274 10.89 -0.90 -0.94
N ARG A 275 10.90 -1.99 -0.17
CA ARG A 275 11.48 -3.27 -0.57
C ARG A 275 10.38 -4.30 -0.75
N ILE A 276 10.55 -5.19 -1.71
CA ILE A 276 9.55 -6.21 -2.00
C ILE A 276 9.29 -7.10 -0.78
N ASP A 277 8.01 -7.35 -0.52
CA ASP A 277 7.54 -8.41 0.36
C ASP A 277 7.46 -9.71 -0.45
N ALA A 278 8.61 -10.36 -0.63
CA ALA A 278 8.70 -11.59 -1.41
C ALA A 278 7.82 -12.72 -0.85
N ALA A 279 7.43 -12.65 0.43
CA ALA A 279 6.55 -13.65 1.02
C ALA A 279 5.08 -13.46 0.63
N ARG A 280 4.69 -12.27 0.17
CA ARG A 280 3.29 -11.88 -0.15
C ARG A 280 3.06 -11.42 -1.60
N SER A 281 4.13 -11.39 -2.39
CA SER A 281 4.15 -10.94 -3.77
C SER A 281 4.19 -12.10 -4.76
N ASP A 282 3.61 -11.87 -5.93
CA ASP A 282 3.74 -12.71 -7.12
C ASP A 282 5.00 -12.32 -7.92
N VAL A 283 5.42 -13.22 -8.82
CA VAL A 283 6.64 -13.03 -9.60
C VAL A 283 6.38 -12.03 -10.72
N LEU A 284 7.00 -10.85 -10.63
CA LEU A 284 6.93 -9.83 -11.67
C LEU A 284 7.67 -10.30 -12.93
N ASN A 285 7.01 -10.26 -14.08
CA ASN A 285 7.62 -10.60 -15.36
C ASN A 285 8.23 -9.36 -16.02
N GLU A 286 9.35 -9.56 -16.71
CA GLU A 286 9.93 -8.53 -17.58
C GLU A 286 9.07 -8.36 -18.84
N GLY A 287 8.93 -7.12 -19.32
CA GLY A 287 8.23 -6.81 -20.58
C GLY A 287 6.98 -5.96 -20.41
N THR A 288 6.49 -5.44 -21.53
CA THR A 288 5.24 -4.68 -21.63
C THR A 288 4.22 -5.47 -22.47
N PRO A 289 2.98 -5.68 -22.00
CA PRO A 289 2.37 -5.13 -20.78
C PRO A 289 2.98 -5.70 -19.48
N VAL A 290 2.84 -4.96 -18.38
CA VAL A 290 3.27 -5.41 -17.05
C VAL A 290 2.41 -6.61 -16.66
N THR A 291 3.03 -7.73 -16.30
CA THR A 291 2.32 -8.97 -15.93
C THR A 291 3.01 -9.66 -14.77
N TRP A 292 2.25 -10.49 -14.06
CA TRP A 292 2.78 -11.32 -12.99
C TRP A 292 2.56 -12.79 -13.30
N THR A 293 3.45 -13.64 -12.81
CA THR A 293 3.20 -15.08 -12.74
C THR A 293 2.59 -15.38 -11.37
N PRO A 294 1.31 -15.75 -11.29
CA PRO A 294 0.65 -16.01 -10.02
C PRO A 294 1.33 -17.16 -9.27
N SER A 295 1.62 -16.95 -7.99
CA SER A 295 2.45 -17.85 -7.20
C SER A 295 1.94 -18.07 -5.78
N MET A 296 1.23 -17.09 -5.21
CA MET A 296 0.65 -17.18 -3.87
C MET A 296 -0.77 -17.78 -3.92
N GLY A 297 -1.01 -18.86 -3.17
CA GLY A 297 -2.33 -19.52 -3.14
C GLY A 297 -2.64 -20.39 -4.36
N PHE A 298 -1.83 -20.26 -5.42
CA PHE A 298 -1.88 -21.09 -6.62
C PHE A 298 -0.99 -22.35 -6.48
N GLY A 299 -1.45 -23.47 -7.04
CA GLY A 299 -0.74 -24.75 -6.98
C GLY A 299 -0.50 -25.26 -5.55
N ASN A 300 0.70 -25.79 -5.27
CA ASN A 300 1.08 -26.26 -3.93
C ASN A 300 1.55 -25.12 -3.00
N ASN A 301 1.51 -23.85 -3.42
CA ASN A 301 2.05 -22.70 -2.69
C ASN A 301 1.01 -22.00 -1.82
N SER A 302 0.27 -22.76 -1.03
CA SER A 302 -0.70 -22.26 -0.04
C SER A 302 -0.10 -22.07 1.36
N LEU A 303 1.24 -21.90 1.42
CA LEU A 303 2.01 -21.93 2.65
C LEU A 303 1.42 -20.99 3.71
N SER A 304 1.38 -21.46 4.96
CA SER A 304 1.03 -20.63 6.11
C SER A 304 2.10 -19.55 6.30
N LEU A 305 1.69 -18.28 6.28
CA LEU A 305 2.52 -17.16 6.71
C LEU A 305 2.54 -17.15 8.24
N ASP A 306 3.26 -18.10 8.85
CA ASP A 306 3.37 -18.17 10.31
C ASP A 306 4.25 -17.01 10.84
N TYR A 307 3.61 -16.03 11.48
CA TYR A 307 4.28 -14.92 12.17
C TYR A 307 4.91 -15.32 13.52
N GLY A 308 4.77 -16.58 13.96
CA GLY A 308 5.14 -17.03 15.30
C GLY A 308 6.47 -17.76 15.45
N SER A 309 7.18 -18.08 14.37
CA SER A 309 8.46 -18.78 14.47
C SER A 309 9.46 -18.22 13.47
N GLY A 310 10.67 -17.89 13.93
CA GLY A 310 11.79 -17.48 13.09
C GLY A 310 12.30 -18.62 12.19
N ALA A 311 11.43 -19.17 11.36
CA ALA A 311 11.67 -20.24 10.41
C ALA A 311 11.69 -19.67 8.98
N LEU A 312 12.77 -18.92 8.72
CA LEU A 312 13.55 -18.94 7.47
C LEU A 312 12.76 -18.77 6.15
N ALA A 313 12.90 -17.69 5.40
CA ALA A 313 14.13 -17.37 4.64
C ALA A 313 14.98 -18.60 4.23
N THR A 314 14.36 -19.73 3.87
CA THR A 314 15.04 -20.89 3.26
C THR A 314 14.21 -21.48 2.12
N ALA A 315 13.75 -20.66 1.19
CA ALA A 315 13.39 -21.15 -0.14
C ALA A 315 14.63 -21.30 -1.06
N GLY A 316 15.80 -20.81 -0.62
CA GLY A 316 17.03 -20.77 -1.42
C GLY A 316 18.22 -21.56 -0.85
N VAL A 317 18.02 -22.66 -0.12
CA VAL A 317 19.14 -23.46 0.42
C VAL A 317 19.06 -24.94 0.00
N ASN A 318 19.76 -25.20 -1.11
CA ASN A 318 20.66 -26.34 -1.29
C ASN A 318 20.05 -27.75 -1.47
N ILE A 319 19.50 -28.00 -2.66
CA ILE A 319 19.23 -29.35 -3.23
C ILE A 319 20.44 -30.29 -3.05
N ARG A 320 21.68 -29.77 -3.02
CA ARG A 320 22.90 -30.55 -2.84
C ARG A 320 23.03 -31.20 -1.45
N GLN A 321 22.50 -30.59 -0.39
CA GLN A 321 22.54 -31.17 0.95
C GLN A 321 21.53 -32.31 1.11
N ILE A 322 20.36 -32.22 0.47
CA ILE A 322 19.32 -33.26 0.48
C ILE A 322 19.83 -34.55 -0.17
N TRP A 323 20.59 -34.45 -1.27
CA TRP A 323 21.19 -35.62 -1.92
C TRP A 323 22.28 -36.29 -1.09
N ILE A 324 23.02 -35.52 -0.28
CA ILE A 324 24.07 -36.07 0.61
C ILE A 324 23.44 -36.81 1.79
N THR A 325 22.37 -36.28 2.40
CA THR A 325 21.66 -36.96 3.49
C THR A 325 20.91 -38.20 3.02
N LEU A 326 20.28 -38.18 1.84
CA LEU A 326 19.65 -39.38 1.27
C LEU A 326 20.65 -40.47 0.92
N GLY A 327 21.82 -40.10 0.38
CA GLY A 327 22.90 -41.06 0.10
C GLY A 327 23.47 -41.72 1.36
N ALA A 328 23.62 -40.97 2.45
CA ALA A 328 24.10 -41.50 3.73
C ALA A 328 23.11 -42.45 4.41
N VAL A 329 21.80 -42.17 4.30
CA VAL A 329 20.74 -43.02 4.87
C VAL A 329 20.60 -44.33 4.07
N LEU A 330 20.70 -44.29 2.75
CA LEU A 330 20.67 -45.50 1.92
C LEU A 330 21.89 -46.40 2.17
N ALA A 331 23.09 -45.84 2.37
CA ALA A 331 24.28 -46.61 2.69
C ALA A 331 24.18 -47.35 4.04
N TYR A 332 23.43 -46.79 5.00
CA TYR A 332 23.25 -47.38 6.33
C TYR A 332 22.21 -48.52 6.36
N ILE A 333 21.37 -48.63 5.32
CA ILE A 333 20.35 -49.69 5.21
C ILE A 333 20.90 -50.95 4.52
N PHE A 334 22.04 -50.85 3.82
CA PHE A 334 22.65 -51.94 3.06
C PHE A 334 23.96 -52.50 3.65
N ILE A 335 24.26 -52.21 4.92
CA ILE A 335 25.36 -52.81 5.70
C ILE A 335 24.75 -53.60 6.87
#